data_AF-A0ABD0Z0Q4-F1
#
_entry.id   AF-A0ABD0Z0Q4-F1
#
_cell.length_a   1.000
_cell.length_b   1.000
_cell.length_c   1.000
_cell.angle_alpha   90.00
_cell.angle_beta   90.00
_cell.angle_gamma   90.00
#
_symmetry.space_group_name_H-M   'P 1'
#
loop_
_entity.id
_entity.type
_entity.pdbx_description
1 polymer ?
#
loop_
_entity_poly.entity_id
_entity_poly.type
_entity_poly.pdbx_seq_one_letter_code
_entity_poly.pdbx_strand_id
1 'polypeptide(L)'
;MPVHPVHLILNSPMSLWSILEGEEGDSFEARLDILSSVPIEVAHLILGYLGVGDVVRCSHVSSAWYSLTNYNPLWKRLCYQWTWNNTRMVDDYRTHRFQMPKIKLADLEPTCRWKTNFERNYRLPKRWARGECVSYDLRVGSVSSQVTCFHSDGDTLAVGHADSTVSTFDVERLPRHLSTAGALLADKPVTAVRTDSNNIVVVQGGLVQIMRRPRGDTFEIVSCKSLEVCSSLVEVWERLGATVGDFEESYLSLLSAPGAVTPTQQQILVELKTEIYCAVRGRHLVYSWCPQTGQRTLCLQLPGHPHSSLKDVTVHRTDKGDRLIHTLFSSRSNSVRLACYSVASGSWMFEVGCGCCRVESLLSGTSLLVGMVRSGSILCWQLNTGRAIPSTVTSRSA
;
A
#
# COMPACT_ATOMS: atom_id res chain seq x y z
N MET A 1 44.21 48.11 28.21
CA MET A 1 44.58 48.64 26.88
C MET A 1 43.40 48.50 25.96
N PRO A 2 43.10 49.52 25.13
CA PRO A 2 41.78 49.76 24.59
C PRO A 2 41.60 49.21 23.17
N VAL A 3 40.33 49.13 22.81
CA VAL A 3 39.74 48.72 21.54
C VAL A 3 40.17 49.64 20.40
N HIS A 4 40.59 49.07 19.26
CA HIS A 4 40.55 49.75 17.96
C HIS A 4 39.80 48.86 16.94
N PRO A 5 38.81 49.42 16.21
CA PRO A 5 38.06 48.74 15.17
C PRO A 5 38.84 48.75 13.85
N VAL A 6 38.89 47.60 13.16
CA VAL A 6 39.34 47.55 11.77
C VAL A 6 38.16 47.98 10.88
N HIS A 7 38.31 49.13 10.25
CA HIS A 7 37.38 49.64 9.25
C HIS A 7 37.32 48.69 8.04
N LEU A 8 36.14 48.09 7.81
CA LEU A 8 35.74 47.59 6.50
C LEU A 8 35.57 48.80 5.58
N ILE A 9 36.54 49.04 4.71
CA ILE A 9 36.38 49.94 3.58
C ILE A 9 35.48 49.22 2.57
N LEU A 10 34.18 49.47 2.69
CA LEU A 10 33.22 49.25 1.61
C LEU A 10 33.55 50.25 0.50
N ASN A 11 34.36 49.83 -0.47
CA ASN A 11 34.42 50.54 -1.74
C ASN A 11 33.04 50.41 -2.40
N SER A 12 32.45 51.57 -2.65
CA SER A 12 31.09 51.82 -3.13
C SER A 12 30.75 51.15 -4.47
N PRO A 13 29.46 51.08 -4.82
CA PRO A 13 28.92 50.13 -5.78
C PRO A 13 29.17 50.59 -7.21
N MET A 14 29.71 49.70 -8.06
CA MET A 14 29.35 49.77 -9.47
C MET A 14 27.86 49.44 -9.56
N SER A 15 27.06 50.47 -9.77
CA SER A 15 25.63 50.32 -10.02
C SER A 15 25.43 49.49 -11.27
N LEU A 16 24.55 48.49 -11.20
CA LEU A 16 24.03 47.73 -12.34
C LEU A 16 23.49 48.64 -13.48
N TRP A 17 23.23 49.91 -13.17
CA TRP A 17 22.87 50.97 -14.13
C TRP A 17 23.99 51.34 -15.10
N SER A 18 25.26 51.26 -14.69
CA SER A 18 26.41 51.61 -15.56
C SER A 18 26.70 50.60 -16.67
N ILE A 19 26.12 49.39 -16.61
CA ILE A 19 26.20 48.38 -17.69
C ILE A 19 25.06 48.58 -18.72
N LEU A 20 24.01 49.32 -18.37
CA LEU A 20 22.82 49.50 -19.19
C LEU A 20 22.83 50.78 -20.05
N GLU A 21 23.74 51.71 -19.81
CA GLU A 21 23.86 52.95 -20.59
C GLU A 21 25.12 52.93 -21.45
N GLY A 22 25.04 52.16 -22.54
CA GLY A 22 25.92 52.27 -23.69
C GLY A 22 25.18 52.96 -24.83
N GLU A 23 25.64 54.16 -25.16
CA GLU A 23 25.43 55.02 -26.34
C GLU A 23 24.32 54.67 -27.35
N GLU A 24 23.46 55.68 -27.60
CA GLU A 24 22.45 55.72 -28.65
C GLU A 24 23.06 55.48 -30.05
N GLY A 25 22.77 54.31 -30.62
CA GLY A 25 23.13 53.98 -31.99
C GLY A 25 22.79 52.53 -32.33
N ASP A 26 21.65 52.32 -32.97
CA ASP A 26 21.06 51.04 -33.39
C ASP A 26 20.38 50.25 -32.25
N SER A 27 19.05 50.14 -32.33
CA SER A 27 18.21 49.48 -31.33
C SER A 27 18.41 47.95 -31.34
N PHE A 28 19.54 47.49 -30.85
CA PHE A 28 19.67 46.11 -30.37
C PHE A 28 19.04 46.08 -28.98
N GLU A 29 17.81 45.57 -28.88
CA GLU A 29 17.31 45.06 -27.59
C GLU A 29 18.34 44.04 -27.09
N ALA A 30 19.20 44.46 -26.16
CA ALA A 30 20.14 43.58 -25.51
C ALA A 30 19.35 42.58 -24.66
N ARG A 31 18.98 41.45 -25.27
CA ARG A 31 18.30 40.34 -24.60
C ARG A 31 19.28 39.68 -23.66
N LEU A 32 19.31 40.15 -22.42
CA LEU A 32 20.13 39.59 -21.36
C LEU A 32 19.54 38.28 -20.87
N ASP A 33 20.33 37.20 -20.89
CA ASP A 33 19.99 35.96 -20.20
C ASP A 33 20.22 36.13 -18.69
N ILE A 34 19.18 36.59 -18.01
CA ILE A 34 19.21 36.86 -16.56
C ILE A 34 19.66 35.62 -15.79
N LEU A 35 19.13 34.43 -16.10
CA LEU A 35 19.42 33.22 -15.33
C LEU A 35 20.88 32.76 -15.47
N SER A 36 21.48 32.94 -16.64
CA SER A 36 22.89 32.62 -16.84
C SER A 36 23.84 33.71 -16.32
N SER A 37 23.34 34.94 -16.11
CA SER A 37 24.14 36.09 -15.64
C SER A 37 24.20 36.25 -14.12
N VAL A 38 23.20 35.72 -13.39
CA VAL A 38 23.15 35.81 -11.92
C VAL A 38 23.95 34.68 -11.26
N PRO A 39 24.38 34.83 -9.99
CA PRO A 39 24.93 33.72 -9.22
C PRO A 39 24.00 32.51 -9.20
N ILE A 40 24.57 31.31 -9.26
CA ILE A 40 23.83 30.06 -9.40
C ILE A 40 22.80 29.83 -8.27
N GLU A 41 23.09 30.32 -7.06
CA GLU A 41 22.18 30.27 -5.92
C GLU A 41 20.92 31.12 -6.16
N VAL A 42 21.09 32.30 -6.77
CA VAL A 42 19.98 33.20 -7.12
C VAL A 42 19.18 32.62 -8.27
N ALA A 43 19.84 32.05 -9.28
CA ALA A 43 19.16 31.34 -10.37
C ALA A 43 18.29 30.19 -9.83
N HIS A 44 18.84 29.35 -8.94
CA HIS A 44 18.08 28.27 -8.30
C HIS A 44 16.94 28.79 -7.41
N LEU A 45 17.12 29.93 -6.73
CA LEU A 45 16.06 30.56 -5.95
C LEU A 45 14.90 31.01 -6.86
N ILE A 46 15.20 31.68 -7.98
CA ILE A 46 14.21 32.10 -8.98
C ILE A 46 13.47 30.87 -9.54
N LEU A 47 14.21 29.84 -9.97
CA LEU A 47 13.63 28.58 -10.45
C LEU A 47 12.79 27.88 -9.35
N GLY A 48 13.13 28.10 -8.09
CA GLY A 48 12.37 27.64 -6.93
C GLY A 48 10.98 28.29 -6.81
N TYR A 49 10.73 29.45 -7.39
CA TYR A 49 9.38 30.03 -7.38
C TYR A 49 8.49 29.51 -8.51
N LEU A 50 9.04 28.79 -9.48
CA LEU A 50 8.31 28.29 -10.63
C LEU A 50 7.58 26.97 -10.36
N GLY A 51 6.46 26.78 -11.06
CA GLY A 51 5.75 25.51 -11.12
C GLY A 51 6.46 24.50 -12.01
N VAL A 52 6.12 23.22 -11.86
CA VAL A 52 6.74 22.10 -12.61
C VAL A 52 6.69 22.33 -14.12
N GLY A 53 5.56 22.80 -14.65
CA GLY A 53 5.39 23.05 -16.08
C GLY A 53 6.38 24.08 -16.62
N ASP A 54 6.64 25.14 -15.84
CA ASP A 54 7.55 26.21 -16.23
C ASP A 54 9.00 25.78 -16.07
N VAL A 55 9.36 25.07 -15.00
CA VAL A 55 10.71 24.50 -14.83
C VAL A 55 11.06 23.56 -15.98
N VAL A 56 10.10 22.74 -16.45
CA VAL A 56 10.31 21.89 -17.63
C VAL A 56 10.55 22.74 -18.87
N ARG A 57 9.73 23.77 -19.13
CA ARG A 57 9.93 24.69 -20.26
C ARG A 57 11.30 25.39 -20.20
N CYS A 58 11.72 25.86 -19.02
CA CYS A 58 13.05 26.43 -18.79
C CYS A 58 14.16 25.44 -19.21
N SER A 59 14.00 24.15 -18.92
CA SER A 59 15.00 23.13 -19.27
C SER A 59 15.16 22.91 -20.79
N HIS A 60 14.26 23.43 -21.61
CA HIS A 60 14.30 23.36 -23.07
C HIS A 60 14.86 24.65 -23.73
N VAL A 61 15.22 25.67 -22.96
CA VAL A 61 15.66 26.98 -23.51
C VAL A 61 17.10 26.91 -24.04
N SER A 62 18.05 26.41 -23.25
CA SER A 62 19.47 26.29 -23.60
C SER A 62 20.15 25.21 -22.77
N SER A 63 21.38 24.82 -23.13
CA SER A 63 22.18 23.87 -22.33
C SER A 63 22.49 24.42 -20.93
N ALA A 64 22.75 25.73 -20.81
CA ALA A 64 22.95 26.39 -19.52
C ALA A 64 21.70 26.32 -18.64
N TRP A 65 20.53 26.61 -19.20
CA TRP A 65 19.25 26.51 -18.49
C TRP A 65 18.89 25.06 -18.15
N TYR A 66 19.26 24.12 -19.03
CA TYR A 66 19.14 22.70 -18.73
C TYR A 66 19.96 22.35 -17.48
N SER A 67 21.23 22.73 -17.41
CA SER A 67 22.08 22.46 -16.23
C SER A 67 21.54 23.13 -14.95
N LEU A 68 21.10 24.40 -15.01
CA LEU A 68 20.48 25.10 -13.88
C LEU A 68 19.18 24.42 -13.39
N THR A 69 18.35 23.95 -14.33
CA THR A 69 17.12 23.24 -13.97
C THR A 69 17.39 21.80 -13.55
N ASN A 70 18.56 21.22 -13.86
CA ASN A 70 18.93 19.85 -13.52
C ASN A 70 19.44 19.70 -12.06
N TYR A 71 18.92 20.50 -11.13
CA TYR A 71 19.40 20.60 -9.76
C TYR A 71 18.59 19.77 -8.75
N ASN A 72 19.25 18.89 -7.98
CA ASN A 72 18.57 17.93 -7.09
C ASN A 72 17.65 18.59 -6.03
N PRO A 73 18.06 19.61 -5.27
CA PRO A 73 17.20 20.25 -4.27
C PRO A 73 15.93 20.90 -4.85
N LEU A 74 16.02 21.45 -6.07
CA LEU A 74 14.87 22.01 -6.78
C LEU A 74 13.79 20.93 -6.99
N TRP A 75 14.18 19.80 -7.60
CA TRP A 75 13.26 18.69 -7.87
C TRP A 75 12.83 17.94 -6.62
N LYS A 76 13.70 17.82 -5.61
CA LYS A 76 13.35 17.25 -4.32
C LYS A 76 12.20 18.03 -3.69
N ARG A 77 12.28 19.36 -3.65
CA ARG A 77 11.22 20.21 -3.14
C ARG A 77 9.91 20.04 -3.93
N LEU A 78 9.98 20.00 -5.26
CA LEU A 78 8.81 19.75 -6.11
C LEU A 78 8.19 18.36 -5.84
N CYS A 79 9.00 17.31 -5.69
CA CYS A 79 8.51 15.98 -5.31
C CYS A 79 7.80 16.00 -3.96
N TYR A 80 8.33 16.72 -2.96
CA TYR A 80 7.73 16.80 -1.63
C TYR A 80 6.36 17.49 -1.63
N GLN A 81 6.15 18.49 -2.50
CA GLN A 81 4.83 19.10 -2.69
C GLN A 81 3.77 18.09 -3.17
N TRP A 82 4.20 17.04 -3.88
CA TRP A 82 3.36 15.95 -4.37
C TRP A 82 3.37 14.73 -3.44
N THR A 83 3.86 14.87 -2.20
CA THR A 83 4.04 13.79 -1.21
C THR A 83 5.00 12.68 -1.62
N TRP A 84 5.81 12.87 -2.67
CA TRP A 84 6.83 11.94 -3.13
C TRP A 84 8.14 12.16 -2.36
N ASN A 85 8.15 11.70 -1.12
CA ASN A 85 9.20 11.99 -0.13
C ASN A 85 10.47 11.11 -0.22
N ASN A 86 10.51 10.17 -1.16
CA ASN A 86 11.61 9.23 -1.33
C ASN A 86 11.93 9.01 -2.81
N THR A 87 13.07 8.36 -3.06
CA THR A 87 13.59 8.04 -4.39
C THR A 87 13.46 6.55 -4.74
N ARG A 88 12.59 5.79 -4.06
CA ARG A 88 12.38 4.34 -4.31
C ARG A 88 12.08 4.04 -5.78
N MET A 89 11.32 4.93 -6.45
CA MET A 89 11.01 4.79 -7.88
C MET A 89 12.26 4.84 -8.78
N VAL A 90 13.38 5.37 -8.31
CA VAL A 90 14.66 5.48 -9.03
C VAL A 90 15.69 4.48 -8.52
N ASP A 91 15.86 4.39 -7.20
CA ASP A 91 16.94 3.62 -6.57
C ASP A 91 16.69 2.12 -6.58
N ASP A 92 15.44 1.73 -6.40
CA ASP A 92 15.08 0.33 -6.20
C ASP A 92 14.72 -0.36 -7.52
N TYR A 93 15.25 0.12 -8.66
CA TYR A 93 15.07 -0.41 -10.02
C TYR A 93 13.74 -1.14 -10.26
N ARG A 94 12.62 -0.49 -9.91
CA ARG A 94 11.27 -1.08 -9.90
C ARG A 94 10.66 -1.31 -11.29
N THR A 95 11.43 -1.10 -12.35
CA THR A 95 10.90 -1.11 -13.72
C THR A 95 11.27 -2.40 -14.44
N HIS A 96 10.28 -3.29 -14.49
CA HIS A 96 10.13 -4.46 -15.36
C HIS A 96 10.63 -4.30 -16.81
N ARG A 97 10.54 -3.10 -17.38
CA ARG A 97 11.25 -2.66 -18.58
C ARG A 97 11.36 -1.15 -18.53
N PHE A 98 12.56 -0.58 -18.49
CA PHE A 98 12.88 0.70 -19.12
C PHE A 98 14.41 0.77 -19.23
N GLN A 99 14.94 0.26 -20.34
CA GLN A 99 16.06 0.97 -20.95
C GLN A 99 15.48 2.35 -21.28
N MET A 100 15.98 3.40 -20.63
CA MET A 100 15.82 4.72 -21.23
C MET A 100 16.29 4.56 -22.68
N PRO A 101 15.55 5.07 -23.69
CA PRO A 101 16.21 5.26 -24.97
C PRO A 101 17.50 5.98 -24.63
N LYS A 102 18.64 5.37 -24.95
CA LYS A 102 19.93 6.06 -24.92
C LYS A 102 19.80 7.12 -26.00
N ILE A 103 19.08 8.20 -25.69
CA ILE A 103 19.14 9.41 -26.49
C ILE A 103 20.62 9.74 -26.39
N LYS A 104 21.31 9.64 -27.53
CA LYS A 104 22.67 10.13 -27.68
C LYS A 104 22.60 11.66 -27.60
N LEU A 105 22.25 12.17 -26.44
CA LEU A 105 22.40 13.57 -26.06
C LEU A 105 23.84 13.66 -25.56
N ALA A 106 24.79 13.49 -26.48
CA ALA A 106 26.20 13.33 -26.15
C ALA A 106 26.77 14.54 -25.40
N ASP A 107 26.07 15.68 -25.47
CA ASP A 107 26.54 16.98 -24.98
C ASP A 107 25.78 17.51 -23.76
N LEU A 108 24.79 16.78 -23.24
CA LEU A 108 24.01 17.21 -22.06
C LEU A 108 24.28 16.33 -20.84
N GLU A 109 24.31 16.99 -19.67
CA GLU A 109 24.49 16.30 -18.40
C GLU A 109 23.35 15.29 -18.14
N PRO A 110 23.64 14.12 -17.55
CA PRO A 110 22.62 13.17 -17.15
C PRO A 110 21.59 13.82 -16.23
N THR A 111 20.32 13.48 -16.46
CA THR A 111 19.21 13.96 -15.63
C THR A 111 19.43 13.59 -14.16
N CYS A 112 19.29 14.56 -13.26
CA CYS A 112 19.52 14.34 -11.84
C CYS A 112 18.48 13.39 -11.24
N ARG A 113 18.84 12.80 -10.10
CA ARG A 113 18.08 11.73 -9.44
C ARG A 113 16.65 12.15 -9.10
N TRP A 114 16.47 13.33 -8.51
CA TRP A 114 15.14 13.80 -8.13
C TRP A 114 14.28 14.23 -9.32
N LYS A 115 14.89 14.73 -10.40
CA LYS A 115 14.16 14.99 -11.66
C LYS A 115 13.66 13.69 -12.28
N THR A 116 14.51 12.67 -12.33
CA THR A 116 14.11 11.32 -12.79
C THR A 116 12.99 10.74 -11.92
N ASN A 117 13.07 10.92 -10.60
CA ASN A 117 12.04 10.48 -9.66
C ASN A 117 10.70 11.17 -9.94
N PHE A 118 10.73 12.49 -10.13
CA PHE A 118 9.56 13.27 -10.49
C PHE A 118 8.92 12.77 -11.79
N GLU A 119 9.73 12.61 -12.85
CA GLU A 119 9.23 12.14 -14.15
C GLU A 119 8.56 10.77 -14.07
N ARG A 120 9.15 9.83 -13.32
CA ARG A 120 8.58 8.47 -13.14
C ARG A 120 7.24 8.51 -12.42
N ASN A 121 7.17 9.22 -11.29
CA ASN A 121 5.93 9.34 -10.52
C ASN A 121 4.84 10.07 -11.31
N TYR A 122 5.21 11.13 -12.04
CA TYR A 122 4.26 11.92 -12.82
C TYR A 122 3.72 11.17 -14.07
N ARG A 123 4.54 10.32 -14.70
CA ARG A 123 4.13 9.52 -15.87
C ARG A 123 3.29 8.31 -15.49
N LEU A 124 3.50 7.73 -14.30
CA LEU A 124 2.87 6.47 -13.92
C LEU A 124 1.32 6.54 -14.03
N PRO A 125 0.59 7.48 -13.40
CA PRO A 125 -0.87 7.55 -13.52
C PRO A 125 -1.36 7.70 -14.97
N LYS A 126 -0.61 8.41 -15.82
CA LYS A 126 -0.96 8.58 -17.24
C LYS A 126 -0.84 7.29 -18.02
N ARG A 127 0.16 6.46 -17.70
CA ARG A 127 0.32 5.12 -18.28
C ARG A 127 -0.81 4.19 -17.85
N TRP A 128 -1.13 4.18 -16.55
CA TRP A 128 -2.28 3.44 -16.04
C TRP A 128 -3.58 3.84 -16.74
N ALA A 129 -3.84 5.14 -16.92
CA ALA A 129 -5.02 5.63 -17.63
C ALA A 129 -5.08 5.21 -19.11
N ARG A 130 -3.92 4.92 -19.72
CA ARG A 130 -3.82 4.42 -21.10
C ARG A 130 -3.77 2.90 -21.21
N GLY A 131 -3.77 2.18 -20.08
CA GLY A 131 -3.56 0.73 -20.06
C GLY A 131 -2.14 0.30 -20.44
N GLU A 132 -1.15 1.19 -20.40
CA GLU A 132 0.25 0.84 -20.66
C GLU A 132 0.81 0.01 -19.49
N CYS A 133 0.93 -1.30 -19.66
CA CYS A 133 1.45 -2.22 -18.64
C CYS A 133 2.44 -3.24 -19.22
N VAL A 134 3.17 -3.93 -18.32
CA VAL A 134 4.01 -5.08 -18.64
C VAL A 134 3.42 -6.27 -17.90
N SER A 135 3.13 -7.34 -18.63
CA SER A 135 2.55 -8.57 -18.07
C SER A 135 3.62 -9.64 -17.89
N TYR A 136 3.54 -10.36 -16.77
CA TYR A 136 4.34 -11.54 -16.47
C TYR A 136 3.43 -12.72 -16.22
N ASP A 137 3.79 -13.88 -16.76
CA ASP A 137 3.14 -15.15 -16.45
C ASP A 137 3.91 -15.81 -15.30
N LEU A 138 3.26 -15.95 -14.15
CA LEU A 138 3.85 -16.53 -12.95
C LEU A 138 3.43 -17.99 -12.84
N ARG A 139 4.36 -18.90 -13.12
CA ARG A 139 4.12 -20.35 -13.05
C ARG A 139 4.82 -20.95 -11.84
N VAL A 140 4.12 -21.88 -11.18
CA VAL A 140 4.64 -22.70 -10.10
C VAL A 140 4.78 -24.13 -10.63
N GLY A 141 6.01 -24.60 -10.82
CA GLY A 141 6.28 -25.98 -11.22
C GLY A 141 5.66 -26.41 -12.57
N SER A 142 5.52 -27.72 -12.76
CA SER A 142 4.99 -28.35 -13.99
C SER A 142 3.50 -28.70 -13.94
N VAL A 143 2.88 -28.72 -12.76
CA VAL A 143 1.47 -29.04 -12.55
C VAL A 143 0.80 -27.84 -11.88
N SER A 144 -0.02 -27.09 -12.62
CA SER A 144 -0.74 -25.95 -12.07
C SER A 144 -2.00 -26.43 -11.34
N SER A 145 -1.93 -26.50 -10.02
CA SER A 145 -3.12 -26.53 -9.17
C SER A 145 -3.98 -25.28 -9.39
N GLN A 146 -5.29 -25.39 -9.20
CA GLN A 146 -6.19 -24.24 -9.38
C GLN A 146 -5.90 -23.18 -8.31
N VAL A 147 -5.66 -21.94 -8.75
CA VAL A 147 -5.55 -20.79 -7.85
C VAL A 147 -6.91 -20.47 -7.25
N THR A 148 -7.00 -20.49 -5.93
CA THR A 148 -8.23 -20.22 -5.18
C THR A 148 -8.26 -18.81 -4.61
N CYS A 149 -7.10 -18.27 -4.24
CA CYS A 149 -6.98 -16.94 -3.66
C CYS A 149 -5.55 -16.40 -3.82
N PHE A 150 -5.39 -15.08 -3.71
CA PHE A 150 -4.08 -14.43 -3.70
C PHE A 150 -4.10 -13.14 -2.87
N HIS A 151 -2.93 -12.68 -2.45
CA HIS A 151 -2.73 -11.38 -1.83
C HIS A 151 -1.31 -10.89 -2.10
N SER A 152 -1.16 -9.57 -2.29
CA SER A 152 0.13 -8.91 -2.49
C SER A 152 0.25 -7.73 -1.56
N ASP A 153 1.41 -7.58 -0.90
CA ASP A 153 1.75 -6.38 -0.13
C ASP A 153 2.52 -5.33 -0.97
N GLY A 154 2.87 -5.69 -2.21
CA GLY A 154 3.62 -4.85 -3.15
C GLY A 154 5.06 -5.32 -3.35
N ASP A 155 5.59 -6.11 -2.41
CA ASP A 155 6.93 -6.69 -2.50
C ASP A 155 6.86 -8.21 -2.67
N THR A 156 5.92 -8.86 -1.98
CA THR A 156 5.64 -10.29 -2.01
C THR A 156 4.19 -10.56 -2.45
N LEU A 157 4.02 -11.48 -3.39
CA LEU A 157 2.73 -12.04 -3.79
C LEU A 157 2.62 -13.47 -3.22
N ALA A 158 1.59 -13.72 -2.42
CA ALA A 158 1.23 -15.04 -1.93
C ALA A 158 -0.02 -15.56 -2.65
N VAL A 159 0.03 -16.80 -3.12
CA VAL A 159 -1.01 -17.45 -3.92
C VAL A 159 -1.40 -18.76 -3.24
N GLY A 160 -2.66 -18.89 -2.85
CA GLY A 160 -3.22 -20.12 -2.30
C GLY A 160 -3.84 -20.98 -3.40
N HIS A 161 -3.70 -22.30 -3.24
CA HIS A 161 -4.10 -23.28 -4.24
C HIS A 161 -5.10 -24.30 -3.69
N ALA A 162 -5.76 -25.02 -4.61
CA ALA A 162 -6.74 -26.06 -4.28
C ALA A 162 -6.11 -27.34 -3.71
N ASP A 163 -4.83 -27.58 -3.99
CA ASP A 163 -4.02 -28.73 -3.53
C ASP A 163 -3.34 -28.46 -2.17
N SER A 164 -3.90 -27.55 -1.38
CA SER A 164 -3.41 -27.21 -0.04
C SER A 164 -2.03 -26.55 -0.01
N THR A 165 -1.51 -26.07 -1.13
CA THR A 165 -0.23 -25.36 -1.17
C THR A 165 -0.39 -23.84 -1.21
N VAL A 166 0.64 -23.13 -0.75
CA VAL A 166 0.79 -21.68 -0.90
C VAL A 166 2.11 -21.40 -1.59
N SER A 167 2.05 -20.70 -2.72
CA SER A 167 3.24 -20.28 -3.47
C SER A 167 3.51 -18.81 -3.26
N THR A 168 4.78 -18.46 -3.15
CA THR A 168 5.22 -17.08 -2.89
C THR A 168 6.13 -16.59 -3.99
N PHE A 169 5.97 -15.31 -4.34
CA PHE A 169 6.73 -14.64 -5.39
C PHE A 169 7.22 -13.30 -4.88
N ASP A 170 8.44 -12.93 -5.27
CA ASP A 170 8.93 -11.56 -5.17
C ASP A 170 8.44 -10.82 -6.39
N VAL A 171 7.70 -9.74 -6.17
CA VAL A 171 7.09 -8.89 -7.20
C VAL A 171 7.58 -7.44 -7.13
N GLU A 172 8.49 -7.12 -6.20
CA GLU A 172 9.03 -5.76 -6.08
C GLU A 172 9.87 -5.39 -7.33
N ARG A 173 10.61 -6.38 -7.87
CA ARG A 173 11.58 -6.16 -8.96
C ARG A 173 11.26 -6.91 -10.23
N LEU A 174 11.85 -8.10 -10.44
CA LEU A 174 11.50 -8.99 -11.54
C LEU A 174 10.72 -10.12 -10.91
N PRO A 175 9.47 -10.37 -11.35
CA PRO A 175 8.64 -11.38 -10.72
C PRO A 175 9.34 -12.73 -10.75
N ARG A 176 9.61 -13.28 -9.57
CA ARG A 176 10.30 -14.57 -9.42
C ARG A 176 9.64 -15.39 -8.34
N HIS A 177 9.58 -16.70 -8.55
CA HIS A 177 9.15 -17.64 -7.52
C HIS A 177 10.17 -17.67 -6.37
N LEU A 178 9.67 -17.67 -5.14
CA LEU A 178 10.48 -17.74 -3.92
C LEU A 178 10.40 -19.15 -3.31
N SER A 179 9.19 -19.60 -3.00
CA SER A 179 8.97 -20.91 -2.38
C SER A 179 7.54 -21.39 -2.57
N THR A 180 7.33 -22.67 -2.30
CA THR A 180 6.00 -23.27 -2.17
C THR A 180 5.97 -24.05 -0.87
N ALA A 181 5.01 -23.74 0.00
CA ALA A 181 4.83 -24.40 1.29
C ALA A 181 3.48 -25.14 1.30
N GLY A 182 3.46 -26.33 1.89
CA GLY A 182 2.22 -27.03 2.20
C GLY A 182 1.54 -26.39 3.41
N ALA A 183 0.23 -26.24 3.35
CA ALA A 183 -0.59 -25.89 4.49
C ALA A 183 -1.07 -27.16 5.21
N LEU A 184 -1.45 -27.05 6.48
CA LEU A 184 -1.64 -28.18 7.41
C LEU A 184 -2.66 -29.23 6.94
N LEU A 185 -3.73 -28.82 6.27
CA LEU A 185 -4.82 -29.71 5.86
C LEU A 185 -4.62 -30.14 4.39
N ALA A 186 -3.97 -31.28 4.18
CA ALA A 186 -3.55 -31.77 2.86
C ALA A 186 -4.68 -31.96 1.83
N ASP A 187 -5.92 -32.12 2.30
CA ASP A 187 -7.11 -32.43 1.51
C ASP A 187 -8.18 -31.31 1.57
N LYS A 188 -7.78 -30.11 2.01
CA LYS A 188 -8.62 -28.90 2.02
C LYS A 188 -7.99 -27.74 1.25
N PRO A 189 -8.71 -27.10 0.31
CA PRO A 189 -8.16 -25.99 -0.44
C PRO A 189 -7.82 -24.81 0.48
N VAL A 190 -6.80 -24.04 0.09
CA VAL A 190 -6.55 -22.73 0.71
C VAL A 190 -7.69 -21.79 0.31
N THR A 191 -8.39 -21.22 1.27
CA THR A 191 -9.58 -20.38 1.02
C THR A 191 -9.32 -18.89 1.15
N ALA A 192 -8.29 -18.51 1.91
CA ALA A 192 -7.83 -17.14 2.00
C ALA A 192 -6.34 -17.11 2.32
N VAL A 193 -5.67 -16.08 1.79
CA VAL A 193 -4.28 -15.77 2.07
C VAL A 193 -4.12 -14.27 2.32
N ARG A 194 -3.27 -13.91 3.27
CA ARG A 194 -2.77 -12.54 3.47
C ARG A 194 -1.27 -12.60 3.65
N THR A 195 -0.55 -11.64 3.08
CA THR A 195 0.91 -11.58 3.18
C THR A 195 1.32 -10.18 3.56
N ASP A 196 2.32 -10.11 4.43
CA ASP A 196 3.30 -9.05 4.50
C ASP A 196 4.66 -9.65 4.10
N SER A 197 5.71 -8.84 4.00
CA SER A 197 6.98 -9.28 3.42
C SER A 197 7.67 -10.39 4.24
N ASN A 198 7.24 -10.61 5.49
CA ASN A 198 7.82 -11.56 6.44
C ASN A 198 6.85 -12.65 6.90
N ASN A 199 5.53 -12.42 6.81
CA ASN A 199 4.50 -13.30 7.34
C ASN A 199 3.44 -13.58 6.29
N ILE A 200 2.95 -14.81 6.29
CA ILE A 200 1.81 -15.24 5.50
C ILE A 200 0.78 -15.83 6.45
N VAL A 201 -0.47 -15.39 6.31
CA VAL A 201 -1.61 -15.98 7.01
C VAL A 201 -2.42 -16.77 6.00
N VAL A 202 -2.65 -18.04 6.31
CA VAL A 202 -3.34 -19.00 5.44
C VAL A 202 -4.60 -19.49 6.14
N VAL A 203 -5.71 -19.59 5.42
CA VAL A 203 -6.97 -20.12 5.95
C VAL A 203 -7.39 -21.38 5.19
N GLN A 204 -7.58 -22.48 5.90
CA GLN A 204 -8.10 -23.76 5.37
C GLN A 204 -9.19 -24.29 6.29
N GLY A 205 -10.41 -24.49 5.80
CA GLY A 205 -11.48 -25.16 6.58
C GLY A 205 -11.56 -24.68 8.03
N GLY A 206 -11.63 -23.36 8.24
CA GLY A 206 -11.74 -22.77 9.59
C GLY A 206 -10.46 -22.74 10.45
N LEU A 207 -9.35 -23.28 9.96
CA LEU A 207 -8.03 -23.18 10.54
C LEU A 207 -7.29 -21.97 9.97
N VAL A 208 -6.74 -21.13 10.86
CA VAL A 208 -5.83 -20.04 10.53
C VAL A 208 -4.41 -20.46 10.84
N GLN A 209 -3.53 -20.43 9.85
CA GLN A 209 -2.12 -20.77 9.98
C GLN A 209 -1.28 -19.51 9.77
N ILE A 210 -0.28 -19.31 10.61
CA ILE A 210 0.66 -18.21 10.54
C ILE A 210 1.99 -18.81 10.11
N MET A 211 2.44 -18.43 8.93
CA MET A 211 3.73 -18.78 8.38
C MET A 211 4.66 -17.58 8.48
N ARG A 212 5.92 -17.82 8.86
CA ARG A 212 6.96 -16.79 8.91
C ARG A 212 8.12 -17.17 8.03
N ARG A 213 8.82 -16.16 7.56
CA ARG A 213 10.11 -16.23 6.89
C ARG A 213 11.26 -16.04 7.90
N PRO A 214 11.81 -17.10 8.52
CA PRO A 214 12.85 -16.98 9.55
C PRO A 214 14.16 -16.40 8.98
N ARG A 215 14.68 -16.96 7.88
CA ARG A 215 15.80 -16.48 7.02
C ARG A 215 15.74 -17.20 5.66
N GLY A 216 16.09 -16.53 4.56
CA GLY A 216 16.05 -17.13 3.21
C GLY A 216 14.73 -16.85 2.49
N ASP A 217 14.40 -17.60 1.43
CA ASP A 217 13.17 -17.41 0.62
C ASP A 217 12.00 -18.32 1.04
N THR A 218 12.17 -19.15 2.09
CA THR A 218 11.20 -20.14 2.55
C THR A 218 10.33 -19.63 3.69
N PHE A 219 9.09 -20.13 3.73
CA PHE A 219 8.12 -19.86 4.79
C PHE A 219 7.82 -21.13 5.57
N GLU A 220 7.76 -21.02 6.89
CA GLU A 220 7.51 -22.12 7.82
C GLU A 220 6.32 -21.77 8.72
N ILE A 221 5.50 -22.77 9.05
CA ILE A 221 4.37 -22.58 9.96
C ILE A 221 4.91 -22.36 11.37
N VAL A 222 4.60 -21.20 11.96
CA VAL A 222 5.00 -20.84 13.33
C VAL A 222 3.84 -20.92 14.32
N SER A 223 2.59 -20.89 13.84
CA SER A 223 1.42 -20.96 14.72
C SER A 223 0.16 -21.34 13.97
N CYS A 224 -0.78 -21.97 14.66
CA CYS A 224 -2.09 -22.36 14.14
C CYS A 224 -3.19 -21.98 15.13
N LYS A 225 -4.35 -21.53 14.63
CA LYS A 225 -5.54 -21.15 15.41
C LYS A 225 -6.77 -21.77 14.77
N SER A 226 -7.48 -22.64 15.48
CA SER A 226 -8.76 -23.19 15.01
C SER A 226 -9.92 -22.30 15.48
N LEU A 227 -10.72 -21.76 14.56
CA LEU A 227 -11.90 -20.97 14.93
C LEU A 227 -13.19 -21.80 14.95
N GLU A 228 -13.10 -23.08 14.61
CA GLU A 228 -14.24 -23.99 14.51
C GLU A 228 -14.52 -24.73 15.81
N VAL A 229 -13.46 -25.24 16.44
CA VAL A 229 -13.54 -25.99 17.68
C VAL A 229 -13.53 -24.96 18.80
N CYS A 230 -14.67 -24.80 19.49
CA CYS A 230 -14.94 -23.90 20.63
C CYS A 230 -13.82 -22.91 20.98
N SER A 231 -14.12 -21.61 20.98
CA SER A 231 -13.16 -20.51 21.24
C SER A 231 -12.24 -20.69 22.45
N SER A 232 -12.60 -21.56 23.40
CA SER A 232 -11.77 -22.00 24.52
C SER A 232 -10.53 -22.82 24.13
N LEU A 233 -10.54 -23.66 23.09
CA LEU A 233 -9.42 -24.56 22.75
C LEU A 233 -8.20 -23.83 22.17
N VAL A 234 -8.43 -22.75 21.40
CA VAL A 234 -7.35 -21.84 20.94
C VAL A 234 -6.57 -21.29 22.13
N GLU A 235 -7.28 -20.95 23.21
CA GLU A 235 -6.66 -20.41 24.42
C GLU A 235 -5.89 -21.47 25.21
N VAL A 236 -6.37 -22.72 25.22
CA VAL A 236 -5.73 -23.81 25.95
C VAL A 236 -4.34 -24.11 25.37
N TRP A 237 -4.20 -24.20 24.06
CA TRP A 237 -2.90 -24.55 23.46
C TRP A 237 -1.90 -23.40 23.47
N GLU A 238 -2.38 -22.14 23.38
CA GLU A 238 -1.52 -20.96 23.63
C GLU A 238 -0.97 -20.94 25.07
N ARG A 239 -1.78 -21.33 26.06
CA ARG A 239 -1.37 -21.36 27.47
C ARG A 239 -0.42 -22.51 27.79
N LEU A 240 -0.53 -23.63 27.08
CA LEU A 240 0.30 -24.82 27.31
C LEU A 240 1.68 -24.76 26.62
N GLY A 241 1.94 -23.76 25.78
CA GLY A 241 3.22 -23.64 25.07
C GLY A 241 3.47 -24.79 24.07
N ALA A 242 2.40 -25.42 23.59
CA ALA A 242 2.46 -26.55 22.65
C ALA A 242 3.13 -26.14 21.34
N THR A 243 3.90 -27.06 20.74
CA THR A 243 4.51 -26.85 19.43
C THR A 243 3.45 -26.95 18.32
N VAL A 244 3.79 -26.52 17.10
CA VAL A 244 2.91 -26.68 15.93
C VAL A 244 2.64 -28.16 15.64
N GLY A 245 3.61 -29.05 15.87
CA GLY A 245 3.43 -30.49 15.71
C GLY A 245 2.43 -31.06 16.72
N ASP A 246 2.52 -30.65 17.99
CA ASP A 246 1.57 -31.06 19.03
C ASP A 246 0.14 -30.58 18.70
N PHE A 247 0.02 -29.36 18.14
CA PHE A 247 -1.24 -28.81 17.64
C PHE A 247 -1.78 -29.70 16.52
N GLU A 248 -0.95 -30.01 15.53
CA GLU A 248 -1.34 -30.74 14.32
C GLU A 248 -1.87 -32.13 14.66
N GLU A 249 -1.10 -32.91 15.41
CA GLU A 249 -1.48 -34.28 15.79
C GLU A 249 -2.79 -34.28 16.59
N SER A 250 -2.91 -33.38 17.56
CA SER A 250 -4.10 -33.25 18.39
C SER A 250 -5.32 -32.80 17.57
N TYR A 251 -5.14 -31.86 16.64
CA TYR A 251 -6.22 -31.33 15.81
C TYR A 251 -6.71 -32.35 14.79
N LEU A 252 -5.78 -33.06 14.12
CA LEU A 252 -6.12 -34.12 13.17
C LEU A 252 -6.79 -35.32 13.87
N SER A 253 -6.36 -35.65 15.09
CA SER A 253 -7.01 -36.66 15.93
C SER A 253 -8.44 -36.26 16.28
N LEU A 254 -8.68 -35.00 16.63
CA LEU A 254 -10.02 -34.47 16.88
C LEU A 254 -10.92 -34.51 15.63
N LEU A 255 -10.37 -34.22 14.45
CA LEU A 255 -11.11 -34.31 13.19
C LEU A 255 -11.43 -35.75 12.76
N SER A 256 -10.59 -36.71 13.17
CA SER A 256 -10.74 -38.13 12.84
C SER A 256 -11.61 -38.90 13.84
N ALA A 257 -11.97 -38.30 14.98
CA ALA A 257 -12.74 -38.95 16.02
C ALA A 257 -14.17 -39.31 15.57
N PRO A 258 -14.73 -40.47 15.98
CA PRO A 258 -16.11 -40.83 15.69
C PRO A 258 -17.08 -39.83 16.35
N GLY A 259 -17.91 -39.17 15.54
CA GLY A 259 -18.76 -38.05 15.98
C GLY A 259 -18.07 -36.69 15.94
N ALA A 260 -16.91 -36.59 15.29
CA ALA A 260 -16.20 -35.33 15.08
C ALA A 260 -17.16 -34.27 14.53
N VAL A 261 -17.08 -33.07 15.11
CA VAL A 261 -17.74 -31.89 14.58
C VAL A 261 -17.17 -31.70 13.18
N THR A 262 -17.97 -31.95 12.14
CA THR A 262 -17.61 -31.50 10.80
C THR A 262 -17.29 -30.03 10.92
N PRO A 263 -16.07 -29.59 10.55
CA PRO A 263 -15.69 -28.20 10.40
C PRO A 263 -16.89 -27.38 9.95
N THR A 264 -17.53 -26.66 10.88
CA THR A 264 -18.61 -25.76 10.47
C THR A 264 -17.92 -24.83 9.50
N GLN A 265 -18.41 -24.71 8.26
CA GLN A 265 -17.87 -23.82 7.22
C GLN A 265 -17.98 -22.36 7.66
N GLN A 266 -17.30 -22.00 8.73
CA GLN A 266 -17.20 -20.68 9.27
C GLN A 266 -16.30 -19.96 8.29
N GLN A 267 -16.92 -19.07 7.54
CA GLN A 267 -16.19 -18.16 6.69
C GLN A 267 -15.42 -17.21 7.61
N ILE A 268 -14.10 -17.40 7.65
CA ILE A 268 -13.18 -16.54 8.37
C ILE A 268 -12.73 -15.46 7.41
N LEU A 269 -12.86 -14.22 7.86
CA LEU A 269 -12.30 -13.07 7.18
C LEU A 269 -10.97 -12.77 7.83
N VAL A 270 -9.91 -12.63 7.04
CA VAL A 270 -8.56 -12.35 7.55
C VAL A 270 -8.03 -11.07 6.93
N GLU A 271 -7.39 -10.27 7.75
CA GLU A 271 -6.60 -9.13 7.33
C GLU A 271 -5.26 -9.11 8.07
N LEU A 272 -4.19 -8.85 7.32
CA LEU A 272 -2.84 -8.70 7.87
C LEU A 272 -2.40 -7.25 7.67
N LYS A 273 -2.11 -6.58 8.79
CA LYS A 273 -1.51 -5.26 8.86
C LYS A 273 -0.29 -5.35 9.78
N THR A 274 -0.22 -4.50 10.81
CA THR A 274 0.73 -4.70 11.91
C THR A 274 0.38 -5.89 12.80
N GLU A 275 -0.89 -6.31 12.76
CA GLU A 275 -1.42 -7.47 13.46
C GLU A 275 -2.24 -8.33 12.49
N ILE A 276 -2.53 -9.56 12.91
CA ILE A 276 -3.42 -10.48 12.21
C ILE A 276 -4.81 -10.32 12.78
N TYR A 277 -5.76 -9.83 12.00
CA TYR A 277 -7.16 -9.75 12.39
C TYR A 277 -7.95 -10.88 11.74
N CYS A 278 -8.70 -11.65 12.53
CA CYS A 278 -9.64 -12.64 11.99
C CYS A 278 -11.04 -12.37 12.52
N ALA A 279 -12.02 -12.29 11.63
CA ALA A 279 -13.43 -12.18 12.00
C ALA A 279 -14.21 -13.44 11.63
N VAL A 280 -15.06 -13.88 12.56
CA VAL A 280 -15.92 -15.06 12.39
C VAL A 280 -17.32 -14.60 11.98
N ARG A 281 -17.68 -14.81 10.71
CA ARG A 281 -18.93 -14.27 10.13
C ARG A 281 -20.19 -14.55 10.95
N GLY A 282 -20.35 -15.79 11.43
CA GLY A 282 -21.55 -16.24 12.15
C GLY A 282 -21.62 -15.85 13.63
N ARG A 283 -20.53 -15.36 14.23
CA ARG A 283 -20.47 -15.03 15.66
C ARG A 283 -20.27 -13.55 15.95
N HIS A 284 -19.98 -12.72 14.94
CA HIS A 284 -19.61 -11.31 15.11
C HIS A 284 -18.41 -11.13 16.06
N LEU A 285 -17.53 -12.13 16.12
CA LEU A 285 -16.30 -12.09 16.90
C LEU A 285 -15.15 -11.65 16.00
N VAL A 286 -14.34 -10.73 16.50
CA VAL A 286 -13.08 -10.30 15.90
C VAL A 286 -11.95 -10.62 16.87
N TYR A 287 -10.98 -11.36 16.38
CA TYR A 287 -9.76 -11.69 17.10
C TYR A 287 -8.60 -10.93 16.46
N SER A 288 -7.60 -10.58 17.27
CA SER A 288 -6.31 -10.10 16.78
C SER A 288 -5.17 -10.90 17.40
N TRP A 289 -4.13 -11.16 16.63
CA TRP A 289 -2.88 -11.76 17.10
C TRP A 289 -1.67 -10.96 16.66
N CYS A 290 -0.64 -10.97 17.49
CA CYS A 290 0.68 -10.47 17.15
C CYS A 290 1.35 -11.45 16.17
N PRO A 291 1.71 -11.03 14.94
CA PRO A 291 2.32 -11.92 13.98
C PRO A 291 3.69 -12.41 14.42
N GLN A 292 4.41 -11.68 15.30
CA GLN A 292 5.73 -12.05 15.81
C GLN A 292 5.68 -13.10 16.93
N THR A 293 4.72 -13.02 17.84
CA THR A 293 4.63 -13.95 18.98
C THR A 293 3.56 -15.01 18.78
N GLY A 294 2.64 -14.83 17.83
CA GLY A 294 1.46 -15.66 17.66
C GLY A 294 0.46 -15.54 18.83
N GLN A 295 0.69 -14.62 19.78
CA GLN A 295 -0.16 -14.41 20.94
C GLN A 295 -1.35 -13.52 20.58
N ARG A 296 -2.50 -13.82 21.17
CA ARG A 296 -3.71 -13.03 20.99
C ARG A 296 -3.59 -11.66 21.67
N THR A 297 -3.86 -10.60 20.92
CA THR A 297 -3.88 -9.21 21.42
C THR A 297 -5.28 -8.65 21.57
N LEU A 298 -6.28 -9.23 20.90
CA LEU A 298 -7.67 -8.78 20.99
C LEU A 298 -8.65 -9.96 20.87
N CYS A 299 -9.73 -9.91 21.64
CA CYS A 299 -10.94 -10.71 21.44
C CYS A 299 -12.14 -9.78 21.66
N LEU A 300 -12.84 -9.44 20.59
CA LEU A 300 -13.91 -8.47 20.59
C LEU A 300 -15.19 -9.08 20.03
N GLN A 301 -16.26 -9.05 20.82
CA GLN A 301 -17.60 -9.28 20.35
C GLN A 301 -18.16 -7.97 19.81
N LEU A 302 -18.34 -7.87 18.50
CA LEU A 302 -18.96 -6.69 17.91
C LEU A 302 -20.45 -6.63 18.34
N PRO A 303 -20.95 -5.45 18.73
CA PRO A 303 -22.37 -5.26 19.04
C PRO A 303 -23.20 -5.35 17.75
N GLY A 304 -23.48 -6.57 17.31
CA GLY A 304 -24.22 -6.84 16.08
C GLY A 304 -25.72 -6.88 16.32
N HIS A 305 -26.49 -6.69 15.24
CA HIS A 305 -27.93 -6.94 15.26
C HIS A 305 -28.16 -8.46 15.32
N PRO A 306 -29.10 -8.97 16.14
CA PRO A 306 -29.32 -10.41 16.35
C PRO A 306 -29.73 -11.19 15.09
N HIS A 307 -29.98 -10.50 13.98
CA HIS A 307 -30.38 -11.06 12.68
C HIS A 307 -29.52 -10.58 11.51
N SER A 308 -28.39 -9.94 11.78
CA SER A 308 -27.39 -9.64 10.76
C SER A 308 -26.33 -10.72 10.71
N SER A 309 -25.75 -10.95 9.54
CA SER A 309 -24.50 -11.71 9.38
C SER A 309 -23.39 -10.75 8.96
N LEU A 310 -22.22 -10.88 9.57
CA LEU A 310 -21.03 -10.18 9.12
C LEU A 310 -20.62 -10.70 7.73
N LYS A 311 -20.44 -9.80 6.77
CA LYS A 311 -20.08 -10.09 5.37
C LYS A 311 -18.62 -9.81 5.10
N ASP A 312 -18.13 -8.66 5.53
CA ASP A 312 -16.71 -8.34 5.38
C ASP A 312 -16.22 -7.47 6.53
N VAL A 313 -14.91 -7.44 6.70
CA VAL A 313 -14.22 -6.63 7.72
C VAL A 313 -12.94 -6.06 7.13
N THR A 314 -12.66 -4.80 7.45
CA THR A 314 -11.33 -4.24 7.30
C THR A 314 -10.99 -3.39 8.52
N VAL A 315 -9.71 -3.28 8.83
CA VAL A 315 -9.18 -2.64 10.02
C VAL A 315 -8.22 -1.54 9.58
N HIS A 316 -8.45 -0.36 10.13
CA HIS A 316 -7.62 0.81 9.92
C HIS A 316 -7.04 1.29 11.24
N ARG A 317 -5.77 1.68 11.24
CA ARG A 317 -5.11 2.27 12.41
C ARG A 317 -5.00 3.78 12.23
N THR A 318 -5.55 4.53 13.17
CA THR A 318 -5.47 5.99 13.16
C THR A 318 -4.09 6.48 13.58
N ASP A 319 -3.77 7.74 13.28
CA ASP A 319 -2.53 8.40 13.72
C ASP A 319 -2.38 8.41 15.25
N LYS A 320 -3.49 8.39 15.98
CA LYS A 320 -3.53 8.32 17.45
C LYS A 320 -3.35 6.90 18.00
N GLY A 321 -3.17 5.91 17.12
CA GLY A 321 -2.96 4.51 17.48
C GLY A 321 -4.24 3.71 17.71
N ASP A 322 -5.43 4.33 17.64
CA ASP A 322 -6.72 3.63 17.72
C ASP A 322 -6.93 2.71 16.52
N ARG A 323 -7.62 1.59 16.76
CA ARG A 323 -7.97 0.58 15.76
C ARG A 323 -9.45 0.76 15.43
N LEU A 324 -9.73 1.17 14.20
CA LEU A 324 -11.06 1.27 13.65
C LEU A 324 -11.37 -0.02 12.89
N ILE A 325 -12.42 -0.71 13.28
CA ILE A 325 -12.90 -1.93 12.63
C ILE A 325 -14.11 -1.55 11.79
N HIS A 326 -13.93 -1.50 10.47
CA HIS A 326 -14.98 -1.29 9.50
C HIS A 326 -15.59 -2.63 9.12
N THR A 327 -16.91 -2.72 9.14
CA THR A 327 -17.65 -3.97 8.97
C THR A 327 -18.80 -3.78 8.00
N LEU A 328 -19.04 -4.79 7.17
CA LEU A 328 -20.29 -4.93 6.43
C LEU A 328 -21.17 -5.95 7.14
N PHE A 329 -22.36 -5.53 7.53
CA PHE A 329 -23.42 -6.42 7.99
C PHE A 329 -24.48 -6.55 6.91
N SER A 330 -24.97 -7.75 6.67
CA SER A 330 -26.20 -7.96 5.90
C SER A 330 -27.31 -8.47 6.80
N SER A 331 -28.48 -7.84 6.75
CA SER A 331 -29.68 -8.33 7.43
C SER A 331 -30.38 -9.43 6.63
N ARG A 332 -31.35 -10.12 7.26
CA ARG A 332 -32.28 -11.03 6.58
C ARG A 332 -33.10 -10.35 5.47
N SER A 333 -33.38 -9.05 5.59
CA SER A 333 -34.07 -8.27 4.55
C SER A 333 -33.14 -7.84 3.40
N ASN A 334 -31.92 -8.39 3.33
CA ASN A 334 -30.87 -8.04 2.37
C ASN A 334 -30.44 -6.57 2.42
N SER A 335 -30.77 -5.83 3.49
CA SER A 335 -30.20 -4.49 3.69
C SER A 335 -28.75 -4.65 4.15
N VAL A 336 -27.82 -4.05 3.42
CA VAL A 336 -26.41 -4.02 3.80
C VAL A 336 -26.13 -2.73 4.58
N ARG A 337 -25.42 -2.86 5.69
CA ARG A 337 -24.99 -1.74 6.52
C ARG A 337 -23.48 -1.74 6.65
N LEU A 338 -22.91 -0.57 6.50
CA LEU A 338 -21.53 -0.27 6.80
C LEU A 338 -21.48 0.30 8.22
N ALA A 339 -20.67 -0.29 9.08
CA ALA A 339 -20.47 0.21 10.43
C ALA A 339 -18.97 0.30 10.77
N CYS A 340 -18.60 1.29 11.56
CA CYS A 340 -17.24 1.47 12.05
C CYS A 340 -17.22 1.44 13.57
N TYR A 341 -16.45 0.51 14.14
CA TYR A 341 -16.28 0.36 15.59
C TYR A 341 -14.89 0.85 15.99
N SER A 342 -14.80 1.71 17.01
CA SER A 342 -13.52 2.09 17.61
C SER A 342 -13.20 1.15 18.76
N VAL A 343 -12.03 0.51 18.71
CA VAL A 343 -11.56 -0.37 19.78
C VAL A 343 -11.21 0.42 21.02
N ALA A 344 -10.62 1.62 20.88
CA ALA A 344 -10.26 2.45 22.03
C ALA A 344 -11.48 3.00 22.77
N SER A 345 -12.53 3.44 22.05
CA SER A 345 -13.75 3.95 22.70
C SER A 345 -14.71 2.84 23.11
N GLY A 346 -14.60 1.64 22.54
CA GLY A 346 -15.54 0.54 22.75
C GLY A 346 -16.93 0.84 22.20
N SER A 347 -17.03 1.67 21.16
CA SER A 347 -18.32 2.14 20.63
C SER A 347 -18.36 2.26 19.10
N TRP A 348 -19.58 2.27 18.57
CA TRP A 348 -19.82 2.56 17.15
C TRP A 348 -19.55 4.05 16.86
N MET A 349 -18.64 4.31 15.93
CA MET A 349 -18.35 5.64 15.41
C MET A 349 -19.43 6.11 14.45
N PHE A 350 -19.88 5.20 13.57
CA PHE A 350 -21.00 5.43 12.66
C PHE A 350 -21.58 4.10 12.18
N GLU A 351 -22.85 4.15 11.76
CA GLU A 351 -23.54 3.09 11.03
C GLU A 351 -24.32 3.74 9.88
N VAL A 352 -24.06 3.30 8.66
CA VAL A 352 -24.65 3.86 7.43
C VAL A 352 -25.26 2.74 6.62
N GLY A 353 -26.52 2.91 6.21
CA GLY A 353 -27.16 1.99 5.28
C GLY A 353 -26.60 2.16 3.87
N CYS A 354 -26.24 1.07 3.21
CA CYS A 354 -25.79 1.08 1.81
C CYS A 354 -26.97 1.07 0.80
N GLY A 355 -28.18 1.40 1.27
CA GLY A 355 -29.42 1.30 0.48
C GLY A 355 -29.73 -0.15 0.09
N CYS A 356 -30.26 -0.34 -1.11
CA CYS A 356 -30.52 -1.65 -1.72
C CYS A 356 -29.28 -2.29 -2.37
N CYS A 357 -28.11 -1.64 -2.30
CA CYS A 357 -26.89 -2.14 -2.90
C CYS A 357 -26.34 -3.31 -2.09
N ARG A 358 -26.18 -4.47 -2.74
CA ARG A 358 -25.53 -5.65 -2.15
C ARG A 358 -24.02 -5.51 -2.22
N VAL A 359 -23.45 -4.76 -1.27
CA VAL A 359 -22.00 -4.66 -1.10
C VAL A 359 -21.47 -6.00 -0.60
N GLU A 360 -20.50 -6.58 -1.31
CA GLU A 360 -19.96 -7.91 -1.01
C GLU A 360 -18.58 -7.86 -0.35
N SER A 361 -17.79 -6.82 -0.63
CA SER A 361 -16.45 -6.66 -0.05
C SER A 361 -16.11 -5.20 0.25
N LEU A 362 -15.18 -5.03 1.18
CA LEU A 362 -14.62 -3.78 1.65
C LEU A 362 -13.12 -3.71 1.36
N LEU A 363 -12.67 -2.52 0.99
CA LEU A 363 -11.26 -2.17 0.93
C LEU A 363 -11.07 -0.83 1.62
N SER A 364 -10.11 -0.74 2.54
CA SER A 364 -9.72 0.50 3.19
C SER A 364 -8.45 1.08 2.55
N GLY A 365 -8.48 2.39 2.29
CA GLY A 365 -7.34 3.21 1.92
C GLY A 365 -6.92 4.13 3.06
N THR A 366 -6.16 5.18 2.74
CA THR A 366 -5.70 6.17 3.73
C THR A 366 -6.83 7.09 4.21
N SER A 367 -7.73 7.48 3.32
CA SER A 367 -8.86 8.38 3.62
C SER A 367 -10.20 7.89 3.10
N LEU A 368 -10.19 6.80 2.33
CA LEU A 368 -11.34 6.26 1.62
C LEU A 368 -11.63 4.85 2.07
N LEU A 369 -12.92 4.52 2.09
CA LEU A 369 -13.42 3.17 2.17
C LEU A 369 -14.16 2.87 0.88
N VAL A 370 -13.85 1.74 0.27
CA VAL A 370 -14.39 1.33 -1.03
C VAL A 370 -15.14 0.03 -0.87
N GLY A 371 -16.38 0.00 -1.35
CA GLY A 371 -17.24 -1.17 -1.34
C GLY A 371 -17.53 -1.64 -2.75
N MET A 372 -17.31 -2.93 -3.01
CA MET A 372 -17.69 -3.53 -4.29
C MET A 372 -19.11 -4.09 -4.18
N VAL A 373 -19.98 -3.67 -5.10
CA VAL A 373 -21.35 -4.16 -5.20
C VAL A 373 -21.38 -5.34 -6.17
N ARG A 374 -22.21 -6.35 -5.90
CA ARG A 374 -22.39 -7.52 -6.78
C ARG A 374 -22.72 -7.15 -8.25
N SER A 375 -23.37 -6.01 -8.47
CA SER A 375 -23.67 -5.49 -9.81
C SER A 375 -22.44 -4.98 -10.58
N GLY A 376 -21.26 -4.95 -9.96
CA GLY A 376 -20.03 -4.36 -10.51
C GLY A 376 -19.88 -2.87 -10.21
N SER A 377 -20.84 -2.24 -9.54
CA SER A 377 -20.73 -0.84 -9.11
C SER A 377 -19.77 -0.70 -7.93
N ILE A 378 -19.10 0.44 -7.85
CA ILE A 378 -18.19 0.78 -6.74
C ILE A 378 -18.81 1.92 -5.94
N LEU A 379 -18.91 1.72 -4.63
CA LEU A 379 -19.32 2.74 -3.68
C LEU A 379 -18.10 3.22 -2.89
N CYS A 380 -18.04 4.52 -2.64
CA CYS A 380 -16.95 5.14 -1.89
C CYS A 380 -17.51 5.89 -0.69
N TRP A 381 -16.85 5.76 0.45
CA TRP A 381 -17.14 6.52 1.65
C TRP A 381 -15.88 7.15 2.20
N GLN A 382 -16.04 8.26 2.92
CA GLN A 382 -14.99 8.79 3.77
C GLN A 382 -14.74 7.84 4.94
N LEU A 383 -13.48 7.45 5.14
CA LEU A 383 -13.10 6.40 6.08
C LEU A 383 -13.52 6.68 7.53
N ASN A 384 -13.40 7.94 7.97
CA ASN A 384 -13.62 8.34 9.36
C ASN A 384 -15.06 8.73 9.68
N THR A 385 -15.85 9.13 8.67
CA THR A 385 -17.19 9.68 8.87
C THR A 385 -18.29 8.79 8.31
N GLY A 386 -17.95 7.81 7.46
CA GLY A 386 -18.92 7.00 6.74
C GLY A 386 -19.71 7.78 5.68
N ARG A 387 -19.37 9.06 5.44
CA ARG A 387 -20.09 9.89 4.48
C ARG A 387 -19.86 9.35 3.06
N ALA A 388 -20.94 9.01 2.38
CA ALA A 388 -20.89 8.58 0.98
C ALA A 388 -20.28 9.69 0.11
N ILE A 389 -19.35 9.30 -0.74
CA ILE A 389 -18.75 10.17 -1.75
C ILE A 389 -19.52 9.90 -3.05
N PRO A 390 -20.22 10.90 -3.61
CA PRO A 390 -20.97 10.72 -4.84
C PRO A 390 -20.03 10.24 -5.94
N SER A 391 -20.41 9.17 -6.63
CA SER A 391 -19.72 8.76 -7.85
C SER A 391 -20.00 9.81 -8.93
N THR A 392 -19.10 10.77 -9.12
CA THR A 392 -19.12 11.68 -10.27
C THR A 392 -18.61 10.96 -11.52
N VAL A 393 -19.23 9.82 -11.88
CA VAL A 393 -19.05 9.27 -13.21
C VAL A 393 -19.96 10.07 -14.13
N THR A 394 -19.44 11.19 -14.62
CA THR A 394 -19.91 11.72 -15.90
C THR A 394 -19.53 10.68 -16.94
N SER A 395 -20.52 9.93 -17.40
CA SER A 395 -20.42 9.12 -18.61
C SER A 395 -20.02 10.03 -19.76
N ARG A 396 -18.72 10.18 -20.02
CA ARG A 396 -18.29 10.46 -21.38
C ARG A 396 -18.40 9.12 -22.10
N SER A 397 -19.49 8.97 -22.85
CA SER A 397 -19.66 7.95 -23.88
C SER A 397 -18.36 7.81 -24.67
N ALA A 398 -17.87 6.58 -24.75
CA ALA A 398 -16.79 6.18 -25.66
C ALA A 398 -17.22 6.40 -27.12
#